data_AF-A0A4P5YWH8-F1
#
_entry.id   AF-A0A4P5YWH8-F1
#
_cell.length_a   1.000
_cell.length_b   1.000
_cell.length_c   1.000
_cell.angle_alpha   90.00
_cell.angle_beta   90.00
_cell.angle_gamma   90.00
#
_symmetry.space_group_name_H-M   'P 1'
#
loop_
_entity.id
_entity.type
_entity.pdbx_description
1 polymer ?
#
loop_
_entity_poly.entity_id
_entity_poly.type
_entity_poly.pdbx_seq_one_letter_code
_entity_poly.pdbx_strand_id
1 'polypeptide(L)' 'MNILNTPPLLRYVARVKTSDGKLSGEFVDWFTDNDDARATYRVIMEQQGYEVKTITVENQTAVVEIK' A
#
# COMPACT_ATOMS: atom_id res chain seq x y z
N MET A 1 12.01 10.09 -31.85
CA MET A 1 10.73 9.97 -31.12
C MET A 1 11.03 9.21 -29.84
N ASN A 2 11.23 9.91 -28.72
CA ASN A 2 11.51 9.27 -27.45
C ASN A 2 10.20 8.68 -26.94
N ILE A 3 10.05 7.36 -27.08
CA ILE A 3 9.05 6.60 -26.34
C ILE A 3 9.34 6.80 -24.85
N LEU A 4 8.45 7.53 -24.17
CA LEU A 4 8.46 7.65 -22.73
C LEU A 4 8.38 6.22 -22.15
N ASN A 5 9.48 5.72 -21.62
CA ASN A 5 9.52 4.47 -20.86
C ASN A 5 8.83 4.70 -19.51
N THR A 6 7.51 4.87 -19.53
CA THR A 6 6.73 4.85 -18.29
C THR A 6 6.72 3.41 -17.79
N PRO A 7 7.13 3.14 -16.53
CA PRO A 7 7.06 1.80 -15.97
C PRO A 7 5.62 1.25 -16.07
N PRO A 8 5.45 -0.06 -16.32
CA PRO A 8 4.11 -0.65 -16.35
C PRO A 8 3.47 -0.55 -14.97
N LEU A 9 2.17 -0.26 -14.93
CA LEU A 9 1.39 -0.34 -13.71
C LEU A 9 1.23 -1.81 -13.30
N LEU A 10 1.57 -2.09 -12.05
CA LEU A 10 1.47 -3.40 -11.41
C LEU A 10 0.33 -3.36 -10.39
N ARG A 11 -0.41 -4.47 -10.28
CA ARG A 11 -1.49 -4.59 -9.29
C ARG A 11 -0.89 -4.87 -7.91
N TYR A 12 -1.18 -4.01 -6.95
CA TYR A 12 -0.84 -4.17 -5.54
C TYR A 12 -2.07 -4.52 -4.70
N VAL A 13 -1.85 -5.27 -3.63
CA VAL A 13 -2.88 -5.60 -2.65
C VAL A 13 -2.39 -5.20 -1.26
N ALA A 14 -3.08 -4.27 -0.58
CA ALA A 14 -2.81 -3.93 0.80
C ALA A 14 -3.76 -4.65 1.75
N ARG A 15 -3.20 -5.32 2.76
CA ARG A 15 -3.94 -5.91 3.87
C ARG A 15 -3.70 -5.09 5.12
N VAL A 16 -4.78 -4.55 5.67
CA VAL A 16 -4.74 -3.72 6.88
C VAL A 16 -5.02 -4.60 8.08
N LYS A 17 -4.11 -4.60 9.04
CA LYS A 17 -4.23 -5.31 10.31
C LYS A 17 -4.15 -4.34 11.48
N THR A 18 -4.98 -4.56 12.49
CA THR A 18 -4.88 -3.86 13.78
C THR A 18 -3.71 -4.41 14.60
N SER A 19 -3.34 -3.71 15.67
CA SER A 19 -2.20 -4.08 16.52
C SER A 19 -2.33 -5.43 17.24
N ASP A 20 -3.55 -5.97 17.34
CA ASP A 20 -3.85 -7.33 17.83
C ASP A 20 -3.73 -8.41 16.72
N GLY A 21 -3.35 -8.01 15.51
CA GLY A 21 -3.18 -8.89 14.35
C GLY A 21 -4.46 -9.21 13.59
N LYS A 22 -5.61 -8.64 13.98
CA LYS A 22 -6.88 -8.85 13.27
C LYS A 22 -6.90 -8.11 11.94
N LEU A 23 -7.36 -8.78 10.88
CA LEU A 23 -7.57 -8.14 9.59
C LEU A 23 -8.74 -7.16 9.70
N SER A 24 -8.46 -5.89 9.40
CA SER A 24 -9.44 -4.80 9.38
C SER A 24 -10.00 -4.59 7.97
N GLY A 25 -9.20 -4.83 6.92
CA GLY A 25 -9.63 -4.68 5.53
C GLY A 25 -8.57 -5.02 4.49
N GLU A 26 -8.95 -4.95 3.23
CA GLU A 26 -8.07 -5.13 2.07
C GLU A 26 -8.34 -4.04 1.02
N PHE A 27 -7.29 -3.53 0.38
CA PHE A 27 -7.33 -2.54 -0.70
C PHE A 27 -6.58 -3.08 -1.91
N VAL A 28 -7.04 -2.74 -3.11
CA VAL A 28 -6.38 -3.11 -4.36
C VAL A 28 -6.18 -1.85 -5.18
N ASP A 29 -4.95 -1.60 -5.57
CA ASP A 29 -4.56 -0.44 -6.37
C ASP A 29 -3.47 -0.80 -7.38
N TRP A 30 -3.15 0.13 -8.27
CA TRP A 30 -2.14 -0.07 -9.32
C TRP A 30 -1.04 0.97 -9.20
N PHE A 31 0.20 0.50 -9.03
CA PHE A 31 1.38 1.35 -8.85
C PHE A 31 2.52 0.90 -9.75
N THR A 32 3.44 1.82 -10.01
CA THR A 32 4.66 1.54 -10.79
C THR A 32 5.73 0.83 -9.97
N ASP A 33 5.75 1.03 -8.65
CA ASP A 33 6.71 0.40 -7.74
C ASP A 33 6.19 0.28 -6.29
N ASN A 34 7.02 -0.34 -5.44
CA ASN A 34 6.70 -0.59 -4.03
C ASN A 34 6.70 0.68 -3.18
N ASP A 35 7.46 1.71 -3.56
CA ASP A 35 7.60 2.94 -2.79
C ASP A 35 6.35 3.81 -2.94
N ASP A 36 5.84 3.92 -4.16
CA ASP A 36 4.55 4.56 -4.46
C ASP A 36 3.39 3.87 -3.76
N ALA A 37 3.37 2.53 -3.78
CA ALA A 37 2.36 1.74 -3.09
C ALA A 37 2.39 2.02 -1.58
N ARG A 38 3.58 1.97 -0.97
CA ARG A 38 3.77 2.22 0.46
C ARG A 38 3.35 3.63 0.87
N ALA A 39 3.73 4.64 0.10
CA ALA A 39 3.39 6.03 0.38
C ALA A 39 1.87 6.24 0.28
N THR A 40 1.25 5.74 -0.79
CA THR A 40 -0.19 5.85 -1.03
C THR A 40 -1.00 5.19 0.08
N TYR A 41 -0.68 3.94 0.42
CA TYR A 41 -1.41 3.25 1.49
C TYR A 41 -1.29 3.94 2.85
N ARG A 42 -0.14 4.56 3.14
CA ARG A 42 0.02 5.38 4.34
C ARG A 42 -0.96 6.55 4.36
N VAL A 43 -1.01 7.30 3.27
CA VAL A 43 -1.89 8.46 3.12
C VAL A 43 -3.36 8.05 3.25
N ILE A 44 -3.77 6.96 2.60
CA ILE A 44 -5.15 6.45 2.69
C ILE A 44 -5.52 6.14 4.15
N MET A 45 -4.65 5.46 4.90
CA MET A 45 -4.92 5.13 6.30
C MET A 45 -5.00 6.39 7.18
N GLU A 46 -4.06 7.33 7.00
CA GLU A 46 -4.03 8.58 7.76
C GLU A 46 -5.28 9.45 7.45
N GLN A 47 -5.75 9.47 6.20
CA GLN A 47 -7.00 10.14 5.80
C GLN A 47 -8.25 9.50 6.39
N GLN A 48 -8.22 8.19 6.64
CA GLN A 48 -9.29 7.47 7.34
C GLN A 48 -9.23 7.65 8.87
N GLY A 49 -8.21 8.35 9.39
CA GLY A 49 -8.04 8.62 10.81
C GLY A 49 -7.28 7.53 11.57
N TYR A 50 -6.64 6.60 10.87
CA TYR A 50 -5.81 5.56 11.49
C TYR A 50 -4.36 6.02 11.64
N GLU A 51 -3.72 5.66 12.76
CA GLU A 51 -2.28 5.83 12.93
C GLU A 51 -1.54 4.62 12.35
N VAL A 52 -0.75 4.84 11.30
CA VAL A 52 0.07 3.80 10.67
C VAL A 52 1.33 3.53 11.48
N LYS A 53 1.43 2.32 12.03
CA LYS A 53 2.60 1.83 12.76
C LYS A 53 3.71 1.35 11.82
N THR A 54 3.38 0.48 10.88
CA THR A 54 4.32 -0.07 9.90
C THR A 54 3.63 -0.38 8.58
N ILE A 55 4.37 -0.28 7.48
CA ILE A 55 3.96 -0.78 6.16
C ILE A 55 5.11 -1.57 5.58
N THR A 56 4.87 -2.85 5.29
CA THR A 56 5.83 -3.72 4.61
C THR A 56 5.28 -4.05 3.23
N VAL A 57 6.06 -3.87 2.18
CA VAL A 57 5.65 -4.19 0.80
C VAL A 57 6.61 -5.23 0.22
N GLU A 58 6.08 -6.41 -0.10
CA GLU A 58 6.82 -7.52 -0.68
C GLU A 58 6.01 -8.16 -1.80
N ASN A 59 6.61 -8.37 -2.98
CA ASN A 59 5.96 -9.00 -4.13
C ASN A 59 4.54 -8.48 -4.39
N GLN A 60 4.40 -7.15 -4.50
CA GLN A 60 3.12 -6.47 -4.74
C GLN A 60 2.06 -6.63 -3.63
N THR A 61 2.43 -7.20 -2.48
CA THR A 61 1.58 -7.31 -1.31
C THR A 61 2.06 -6.34 -0.25
N ALA A 62 1.20 -5.42 0.17
CA ALA A 62 1.45 -4.51 1.28
C ALA A 62 0.75 -5.03 2.55
N VAL A 63 1.45 -5.05 3.66
CA VAL A 63 0.89 -5.31 4.99
C VAL A 63 0.97 -4.02 5.78
N VAL A 64 -0.18 -3.45 6.13
CA VAL A 64 -0.32 -2.17 6.82
C VAL A 64 -0.78 -2.45 8.25
N GLU A 65 0.05 -2.10 9.23
CA GLU A 65 -0.29 -2.22 10.65
C GLU A 65 -0.76 -0.88 11.19
N ILE A 66 -1.98 -0.85 11.74
CA ILE A 66 -2.60 0.33 12.34
C ILE A 66 -2.78 0.16 13.86
N LYS A 67 -2.84 1.30 14.57
CA LYS A 67 -3.17 1.36 16.00
C LYS A 67 -4.63 1.68 16.25
#